data_AF-A0A968WMD3-F1
#
_entry.id   AF-A0A968WMD3-F1
#
_cell.length_a   1.000
_cell.length_b   1.000
_cell.length_c   1.000
_cell.angle_alpha   90.00
_cell.angle_beta   90.00
_cell.angle_gamma   90.00
#
_symmetry.space_group_name_H-M   'P 1'
#
loop_
_entity.id
_entity.type
_entity.pdbx_description
1 polymer ?
#
loop_
_entity_poly.entity_id
_entity_poly.type
_entity_poly.pdbx_seq_one_letter_code
_entity_poly.pdbx_strand_id
1 'polypeptide(L)' 'MLDSPSLKSYPALVLAQAYASARQNASTETDLPIGTFPETCPYTIAEILSAPI' A
#
# COMPACT_ATOMS: atom_id res chain seq x y z
N MET A 1 9.96 -1.20 -25.22
CA MET A 1 9.43 -1.08 -23.85
C MET A 1 10.63 -0.92 -22.95
N LEU A 2 10.84 0.27 -22.38
CA LEU A 2 12.04 0.58 -21.63
C LEU A 2 11.81 0.16 -20.17
N ASP A 3 12.20 -1.08 -19.85
CA ASP A 3 12.27 -1.59 -18.49
C ASP A 3 13.25 -0.75 -17.68
N SER A 4 12.71 0.32 -17.09
CA SER A 4 13.46 1.29 -16.31
C SER A 4 13.78 0.65 -14.96
N PRO A 5 15.05 0.33 -14.64
CA PRO A 5 15.40 -0.25 -13.34
C PRO A 5 15.02 0.66 -12.16
N SER A 6 14.83 1.96 -12.41
CA SER A 6 14.33 2.96 -11.46
C SER A 6 12.88 2.74 -11.01
N LEU A 7 12.08 1.97 -11.75
CA LEU A 7 10.68 1.70 -11.39
C LEU A 7 10.54 0.62 -10.31
N LYS A 8 11.59 -0.17 -10.04
CA LYS A 8 11.56 -1.23 -9.01
C LYS A 8 11.49 -0.67 -7.59
N SER A 9 12.06 0.52 -7.35
CA SER A 9 11.97 1.21 -6.06
C SER A 9 10.75 2.12 -5.94
N TYR A 10 10.09 2.42 -7.06
CA TYR A 10 8.88 3.25 -7.11
C TYR A 10 7.74 2.74 -6.21
N PRO A 11 7.38 1.43 -6.20
CA PRO A 11 6.34 0.92 -5.30
C PRO A 11 6.68 1.16 -3.83
N ALA A 12 7.95 1.04 -3.42
CA ALA A 12 8.36 1.32 -2.04
C ALA A 12 8.24 2.82 -1.70
N LEU A 13 8.54 3.70 -2.66
CA LEU A 13 8.42 5.15 -2.49
C LEU A 13 6.95 5.61 -2.40
N VAL A 14 6.06 4.97 -3.15
CA VAL A 14 4.63 5.35 -3.16
C VAL A 14 3.79 4.55 -2.17
N LEU A 15 4.32 3.47 -1.57
CA LEU A 15 3.59 2.60 -0.64
C LEU A 15 2.95 3.40 0.50
N ALA A 16 3.70 4.30 1.12
CA ALA A 16 3.21 5.09 2.24
C ALA A 16 2.00 5.96 1.83
N GLN A 17 2.07 6.62 0.66
CA GLN A 17 0.96 7.40 0.13
C GLN A 17 -0.23 6.52 -0.26
N ALA A 18 0.02 5.44 -0.99
CA ALA A 18 -0.99 4.49 -1.41
C ALA A 18 -1.71 3.86 -0.20
N TYR A 19 -0.97 3.52 0.85
CA TYR A 19 -1.52 2.96 2.08
C TYR A 19 -2.38 3.97 2.84
N ALA A 20 -1.96 5.25 2.92
CA ALA A 20 -2.77 6.30 3.52
C ALA A 20 -4.13 6.44 2.82
N SER A 21 -4.15 6.48 1.49
CA SER A 21 -5.40 6.49 0.72
C SER A 21 -6.21 5.21 0.90
N ALA A 22 -5.56 4.05 0.89
CA ALA A 22 -6.23 2.76 1.10
C ALA A 22 -6.92 2.68 2.47
N ARG A 23 -6.30 3.22 3.53
CA ARG A 23 -6.92 3.31 4.86
C ARG A 23 -8.17 4.19 4.87
N GLN A 24 -8.13 5.34 4.19
CA GLN A 24 -9.29 6.23 4.09
C GLN A 24 -10.44 5.56 3.35
N ASN A 25 -10.13 4.90 2.23
CA ASN A 25 -11.12 4.15 1.47
C ASN A 25 -11.71 3.01 2.31
N ALA A 26 -10.86 2.19 2.95
CA ALA A 26 -11.32 1.09 3.80
C ALA A 26 -12.19 1.58 4.96
N SER A 27 -11.81 2.68 5.62
CA SER A 27 -12.62 3.33 6.65
C SER A 27 -13.99 3.76 6.12
N THR A 28 -14.03 4.32 4.91
CA THR A 28 -15.28 4.74 4.26
C THR A 28 -16.14 3.55 3.82
N GLU A 29 -15.54 2.50 3.27
CA GLU A 29 -16.26 1.32 2.76
C GLU A 29 -16.77 0.41 3.86
N THR A 30 -16.10 0.39 5.01
CA THR A 30 -16.44 -0.49 6.15
C THR A 30 -17.18 0.22 7.27
N ASP A 31 -17.40 1.54 7.15
CA ASP A 31 -17.95 2.38 8.22
C ASP A 31 -17.18 2.27 9.55
N LEU A 32 -15.89 1.89 9.49
CA LEU A 32 -15.01 1.80 10.66
C LEU A 32 -14.19 3.07 10.82
N PRO A 33 -13.90 3.51 12.05
CA PRO A 33 -12.99 4.63 12.29
C PRO A 33 -11.63 4.38 11.64
N ILE A 34 -11.02 5.41 11.06
CA ILE A 34 -9.69 5.30 10.46
C ILE A 34 -8.61 4.86 11.46
N GLY A 35 -8.82 5.16 12.75
CA GLY A 35 -7.96 4.72 13.85
C GLY A 35 -7.99 3.21 14.12
N THR A 36 -8.96 2.48 13.56
CA THR A 36 -9.00 1.01 13.58
C THR A 36 -7.93 0.41 12.67
N PHE A 37 -7.50 1.15 11.65
CA PHE A 37 -6.47 0.71 10.72
C PHE A 37 -5.08 1.16 11.20
N PRO A 38 -4.02 0.34 11.02
CA PRO A 38 -2.65 0.69 11.42
C PRO A 38 -2.18 1.99 10.77
N GLU A 39 -1.42 2.84 11.49
CA GLU A 39 -0.97 4.10 10.90
C GLU A 39 0.03 3.94 9.75
N THR A 40 0.86 2.91 9.86
CA THR A 40 1.87 2.51 8.88
C THR A 40 1.55 1.15 8.29
N CYS A 41 1.91 0.93 7.02
CA CYS A 41 1.70 -0.38 6.38
C CYS A 41 2.49 -1.46 7.14
N PRO A 42 1.83 -2.51 7.65
CA PRO A 42 2.52 -3.58 8.38
C PRO A 42 3.24 -4.57 7.45
N TYR A 43 2.99 -4.49 6.13
CA TYR A 43 3.55 -5.38 5.13
C TYR A 43 4.63 -4.68 4.31
N THR A 44 5.64 -5.44 3.91
CA THR A 44 6.64 -4.96 2.96
C THR A 44 6.11 -5.04 1.53
N ILE A 45 6.67 -4.22 0.61
CA ILE A 45 6.35 -4.32 -0.82
C ILE A 45 6.55 -5.74 -1.37
N ALA A 46 7.57 -6.45 -0.89
CA ALA A 46 7.82 -7.82 -1.30
C ALA A 46 6.65 -8.74 -0.91
N GLU A 47 6.12 -8.63 0.31
CA GLU A 47 4.96 -9.43 0.75
C GLU A 47 3.68 -9.06 0.00
N ILE A 48 3.44 -7.77 -0.24
CA ILE A 48 2.27 -7.29 -0.99
C ILE A 48 2.28 -7.82 -2.43
N LEU A 49 3.45 -7.84 -3.06
CA LEU A 49 3.62 -8.33 -4.44
C LEU A 49 3.77 -9.86 -4.52
N SER A 50 4.01 -10.53 -3.40
CA SER A 50 4.22 -11.99 -3.32
C SER A 50 2.94 -12.76 -2.96
N ALA A 51 1.75 -12.13 -3.04
CA ALA A 51 0.49 -12.83 -2.81
C ALA A 51 0.38 -14.04 -3.79
N PRO A 52 0.28 -15.29 -3.29
CA PRO A 52 0.02 -16.43 -4.15
C PRO A 52 -1.38 -16.28 -4.75
N ILE A 53 -1.46 -16.32 -6.08
CA ILE A 53 -2.69 -16.50 -6.85
C ILE A 53 -3.31 -17.88 -6.62
#